data_AF-A0AAV7DWA3-F1
#
_entry.id   AF-A0AAV7DWA3-F1
#
_cell.length_a   1.000
_cell.length_b   1.000
_cell.length_c   1.000
_cell.angle_alpha   90.00
_cell.angle_beta   90.00
_cell.angle_gamma   90.00
#
_symmetry.space_group_name_H-M   'P 1'
#
loop_
_entity.id
_entity.type
_entity.pdbx_description
1 polymer ?
#
loop_
_entity_poly.entity_id
_entity_poly.type
_entity_poly.pdbx_seq_one_letter_code
_entity_poly.pdbx_strand_id
1 'polypeptide(L)'
;MASPITQSQIFSSCSLLMASLFAASASVQLNDPDWYFWFSLYSAASAVNLIQIIFPSKLGSQIAKMTLGLGIFLFFKVVTEDMQLGIAGFWSLDLSKRVVREKTGSGFVVASMFLQLKKALANSNYPRKRRDQRRYLDCGMALLVGVSFGLSFVFVFVNGGLKL
;
A
#
# COMPACT_ATOMS: atom_id res chain seq x y z
N MET A 1 25.66 -0.75 -21.82
CA MET A 1 25.21 -1.97 -21.12
C MET A 1 24.85 -1.56 -19.69
N ALA A 2 23.56 -1.32 -19.39
CA ALA A 2 23.14 -0.87 -18.06
C ALA A 2 23.16 -2.06 -17.11
N SER A 3 23.97 -1.99 -16.04
CA SER A 3 24.02 -3.03 -15.00
C SER A 3 22.63 -3.23 -14.39
N PRO A 4 22.15 -4.48 -14.21
CA PRO A 4 20.92 -4.72 -13.48
C PRO A 4 21.11 -4.18 -12.06
N ILE A 5 20.31 -3.17 -11.73
CA ILE A 5 20.21 -2.61 -10.39
C ILE A 5 19.84 -3.79 -9.48
N THR A 6 20.79 -4.32 -8.72
CA THR A 6 20.53 -5.43 -7.78
C THR A 6 19.53 -4.91 -6.74
N GLN A 7 18.27 -5.27 -6.92
CA GLN A 7 17.20 -5.05 -5.96
C GLN A 7 17.44 -5.99 -4.79
N SER A 8 17.12 -5.56 -3.56
CA SER A 8 17.09 -6.53 -2.47
C SER A 8 15.95 -7.52 -2.78
N GLN A 9 16.24 -8.81 -2.64
CA GLN A 9 15.23 -9.86 -2.84
C GLN A 9 14.04 -9.65 -1.90
N ILE A 10 14.31 -9.21 -0.67
CA ILE A 10 13.30 -8.90 0.35
C ILE A 10 12.33 -7.82 -0.13
N PHE A 11 12.82 -6.66 -0.58
CA PHE A 11 11.93 -5.59 -1.03
C PHE A 11 11.11 -6.03 -2.24
N SER A 12 11.72 -6.75 -3.18
CA SER A 12 11.02 -7.25 -4.37
C SER A 12 9.87 -8.19 -3.98
N SER A 13 10.15 -9.18 -3.13
CA SER A 13 9.12 -10.09 -2.60
C SER A 13 8.03 -9.36 -1.83
N CYS A 14 8.39 -8.44 -0.93
CA CYS A 14 7.41 -7.65 -0.18
C CYS A 14 6.57 -6.74 -1.08
N SER A 15 7.18 -6.15 -2.11
CA SER A 15 6.49 -5.36 -3.12
C SER A 15 5.48 -6.20 -3.91
N LEU A 16 5.84 -7.42 -4.29
CA LEU A 16 4.92 -8.35 -4.96
C LEU A 16 3.76 -8.74 -4.03
N LEU A 17 4.03 -9.04 -2.76
CA LEU A 17 2.97 -9.33 -1.78
C LEU A 17 2.02 -8.15 -1.58
N MET A 18 2.53 -6.91 -1.49
CA MET A 18 1.69 -5.71 -1.44
C MET A 18 0.87 -5.54 -2.73
N ALA A 19 1.46 -5.83 -3.89
CA ALA A 19 0.72 -5.75 -5.16
C ALA A 19 -0.46 -6.73 -5.18
N SER A 20 -0.26 -7.97 -4.73
CA SER A 20 -1.30 -8.97 -4.61
C SER A 20 -2.38 -8.55 -3.62
N LEU A 21 -1.99 -8.01 -2.46
CA LEU A 21 -2.93 -7.50 -1.45
C LEU A 21 -3.79 -6.36 -2.01
N PHE A 22 -3.19 -5.42 -2.75
CA PHE A 22 -3.92 -4.33 -3.38
C PHE A 22 -4.82 -4.81 -4.52
N ALA A 23 -4.40 -5.80 -5.30
CA ALA A 23 -5.26 -6.40 -6.33
C ALA A 23 -6.48 -7.11 -5.71
N ALA A 24 -6.27 -7.87 -4.64
CA ALA A 24 -7.36 -8.50 -3.89
C ALA A 24 -8.28 -7.44 -3.27
N SER A 25 -7.71 -6.36 -2.73
CA SER A 25 -8.49 -5.22 -2.23
C SER A 25 -9.37 -4.64 -3.35
N ALA A 26 -8.77 -4.31 -4.50
CA ALA A 26 -9.48 -3.78 -5.67
C ALA A 26 -10.71 -4.64 -6.06
N SER A 27 -10.56 -5.97 -6.05
CA SER A 27 -11.66 -6.87 -6.42
C SER A 27 -12.85 -6.81 -5.46
N VAL A 28 -12.63 -6.60 -4.16
CA VAL A 28 -13.71 -6.59 -3.18
C VAL A 28 -14.47 -5.26 -3.12
N GLN A 29 -13.89 -4.18 -3.64
CA GLN A 29 -14.53 -2.86 -3.62
C GLN A 29 -15.57 -2.64 -4.72
N LEU A 30 -15.66 -3.51 -5.73
CA LEU A 30 -16.62 -3.35 -6.82
C LEU A 30 -18.09 -3.33 -6.37
N ASN A 31 -18.37 -3.79 -5.15
CA ASN A 31 -19.71 -3.80 -4.57
C ASN A 31 -20.04 -2.55 -3.73
N ASP A 32 -19.09 -1.62 -3.53
CA ASP A 32 -19.30 -0.43 -2.72
C ASP A 32 -19.80 0.76 -3.57
N PRO A 33 -20.63 1.68 -3.04
CA PRO A 33 -21.16 2.82 -3.81
C PRO A 33 -20.07 3.77 -4.34
N ASP A 34 -18.94 3.88 -3.64
CA ASP A 34 -17.79 4.71 -4.03
C ASP A 34 -16.70 3.91 -4.78
N TRP A 35 -17.04 2.74 -5.32
CA TRP A 35 -16.07 1.77 -5.84
C TRP A 35 -15.09 2.34 -6.86
N TYR A 36 -15.51 3.29 -7.71
CA TYR A 36 -14.67 3.87 -8.76
C TYR A 36 -13.37 4.47 -8.21
N PHE A 37 -13.46 5.20 -7.09
CA PHE A 37 -12.29 5.84 -6.47
C PHE A 37 -11.38 4.81 -5.81
N TRP A 38 -11.97 3.87 -5.08
CA TRP A 38 -11.25 2.82 -4.37
C TRP A 38 -10.57 1.85 -5.32
N PHE A 39 -11.31 1.30 -6.28
CA PHE A 39 -10.80 0.42 -7.31
C PHE A 39 -9.63 1.06 -8.06
N SER A 40 -9.76 2.32 -8.47
CA SER A 40 -8.69 3.06 -9.15
C SER A 40 -7.45 3.24 -8.26
N LEU A 41 -7.65 3.55 -6.97
CA LEU A 41 -6.56 3.69 -6.02
C LEU A 41 -5.77 2.38 -5.85
N TYR A 42 -6.47 1.28 -5.55
CA TYR A 42 -5.82 0.01 -5.26
C TYR A 42 -5.24 -0.66 -6.52
N SER A 43 -5.90 -0.55 -7.67
CA SER A 43 -5.37 -1.04 -8.94
C SER A 43 -4.09 -0.29 -9.34
N ALA A 44 -4.07 1.04 -9.24
CA ALA A 44 -2.87 1.83 -9.49
C ALA A 44 -1.74 1.50 -8.50
N ALA A 45 -2.07 1.34 -7.21
CA ALA A 45 -1.10 0.93 -6.20
C ALA A 45 -0.51 -0.47 -6.47
N SER A 46 -1.34 -1.42 -6.91
CA SER A 46 -0.91 -2.75 -7.34
C SER A 46 0.02 -2.66 -8.54
N ALA A 47 -0.38 -1.91 -9.57
CA ALA A 47 0.42 -1.69 -10.78
C ALA A 47 1.78 -1.08 -10.48
N VAL A 48 1.85 -0.06 -9.61
CA VAL A 48 3.13 0.54 -9.20
C VAL A 48 4.03 -0.48 -8.50
N ASN A 49 3.49 -1.28 -7.58
CA ASN A 49 4.24 -2.30 -6.86
C ASN A 49 4.75 -3.44 -7.77
N LEU A 50 4.11 -3.68 -8.92
CA LEU A 50 4.59 -4.64 -9.95
C LEU A 50 5.58 -3.97 -10.92
N ILE A 51 5.19 -2.86 -11.53
CA ILE A 51 5.94 -2.21 -12.61
C ILE A 51 7.28 -1.70 -12.10
N GLN A 52 7.36 -1.16 -10.89
CA GLN A 52 8.66 -0.67 -10.37
C GLN A 52 9.64 -1.80 -10.00
N ILE A 53 9.16 -3.03 -9.83
CA ILE A 53 10.05 -4.21 -9.73
C ILE A 53 10.65 -4.51 -11.10
N ILE A 54 9.81 -4.60 -12.13
CA ILE A 54 10.21 -5.12 -13.45
C ILE A 54 10.92 -4.04 -14.27
N PHE A 55 10.35 -2.84 -14.33
CA PHE A 55 10.81 -1.72 -15.15
C PHE A 55 10.81 -0.42 -14.34
N PRO A 56 11.86 -0.16 -13.52
CA PRO A 56 11.98 1.10 -12.80
C PRO A 56 12.06 2.26 -13.80
N SER A 57 10.99 3.06 -13.87
CA SER A 57 10.80 4.08 -14.88
C SER A 57 10.33 5.41 -14.30
N LYS A 58 10.60 6.50 -15.02
CA LYS A 58 10.07 7.83 -14.67
C LYS A 58 8.54 7.83 -14.67
N LEU A 59 7.92 7.12 -15.62
CA LEU A 59 6.46 7.00 -15.70
C LEU A 59 5.89 6.29 -14.46
N GLY A 60 6.47 5.16 -14.05
CA GLY A 60 6.06 4.46 -12.83
C GLY A 60 6.21 5.32 -11.56
N SER A 61 7.22 6.17 -11.52
CA SER A 61 7.39 7.16 -10.43
C SER A 61 6.33 8.27 -10.46
N GLN A 62 5.91 8.73 -11.65
CA GLN A 62 4.83 9.71 -11.76
C GLN A 62 3.47 9.12 -11.36
N ILE A 63 3.18 7.90 -11.82
CA ILE A 63 1.98 7.16 -11.41
C ILE A 63 1.98 7.00 -9.89
N ALA A 64 3.11 6.59 -9.28
CA ALA A 64 3.22 6.48 -7.83
C ALA A 64 2.95 7.80 -7.08
N LYS A 65 3.36 8.97 -7.62
CA LYS A 65 3.04 10.28 -7.04
C LYS A 65 1.55 10.60 -7.14
N MET A 66 0.93 10.33 -8.30
CA MET A 66 -0.50 10.53 -8.49
C MET A 66 -1.32 9.61 -7.57
N THR A 67 -0.96 8.33 -7.51
CA THR A 67 -1.57 7.35 -6.58
C THR A 67 -1.38 7.75 -5.12
N LEU A 68 -0.20 8.29 -4.75
CA LEU A 68 0.04 8.81 -3.41
C LEU A 68 -0.90 10.00 -3.10
N GLY A 69 -1.03 10.96 -4.02
CA GLY A 69 -1.94 12.09 -3.87
C GLY A 69 -3.40 11.64 -3.72
N LEU A 70 -3.86 10.73 -4.58
CA LEU A 70 -5.19 10.14 -4.48
C LEU A 70 -5.40 9.39 -3.16
N GLY A 71 -4.39 8.64 -2.71
CA GLY A 71 -4.44 7.91 -1.44
C GLY A 71 -4.56 8.83 -0.24
N ILE A 72 -3.80 9.94 -0.22
CA ILE A 72 -3.91 10.97 0.82
C ILE A 72 -5.30 11.61 0.80
N PHE A 73 -5.80 11.98 -0.39
CA PHE A 73 -7.12 12.58 -0.54
C PHE A 73 -8.23 11.66 -0.01
N LEU A 74 -8.23 10.39 -0.40
CA LEU A 74 -9.22 9.42 0.06
C LEU A 74 -9.08 9.09 1.55
N PHE A 75 -7.87 9.07 2.08
CA PHE A 75 -7.65 8.93 3.52
C PHE A 75 -8.34 10.06 4.30
N PHE A 76 -8.15 11.32 3.88
CA PHE A 76 -8.81 12.45 4.52
C PHE A 76 -10.34 12.40 4.37
N LYS A 77 -10.87 12.03 3.19
CA LYS A 77 -12.31 11.82 2.98
C LYS A 77 -12.88 10.87 4.03
N VAL A 78 -12.26 9.71 4.21
CA VAL A 78 -12.74 8.70 5.14
C VAL A 78 -12.60 9.15 6.60
N VAL A 79 -11.52 9.86 6.94
CA VAL A 79 -11.36 10.46 8.28
C VAL A 79 -12.47 11.47 8.55
N THR A 80 -12.85 12.30 7.58
CA THR A 80 -13.95 13.25 7.75
C THR A 80 -15.30 12.56 7.89
N GLU A 81 -15.53 11.47 7.15
CA GLU A 81 -16.74 10.66 7.25
C GLU A 81 -16.87 9.98 8.62
N ASP A 82 -15.76 9.44 9.13
CA ASP A 82 -15.67 8.84 10.47
C ASP A 82 -16.03 9.84 11.58
N MET A 83 -15.49 11.07 11.47
CA MET A 83 -15.79 12.16 12.42
C MET A 83 -17.24 12.61 12.37
N GLN A 84 -17.85 12.66 11.19
CA GLN A 84 -19.24 13.11 11.02
C GLN A 84 -20.25 12.06 11.47
N LEU A 85 -20.00 10.79 11.15
CA LEU A 85 -20.94 9.71 11.46
C LEU A 85 -20.74 9.13 12.87
N GLY A 86 -19.60 9.37 13.51
CA GLY A 86 -19.31 8.90 14.87
C GLY A 86 -19.30 7.37 15.01
N ILE A 87 -19.06 6.64 13.91
CA ILE A 87 -19.26 5.18 13.83
C ILE A 87 -18.16 4.39 14.53
N ALA A 88 -16.93 4.86 14.45
CA ALA A 88 -15.77 4.20 15.03
C ALA A 88 -14.84 5.30 15.55
N GLY A 89 -14.39 5.23 16.81
CA GLY A 89 -13.42 6.21 17.30
C GLY A 89 -12.18 6.25 16.40
N PHE A 90 -11.44 7.37 16.37
CA PHE A 90 -10.28 7.56 15.48
C PHE A 90 -9.22 6.44 15.54
N TRP A 91 -9.16 5.70 16.66
CA TRP A 91 -8.25 4.56 16.89
C TRP A 91 -8.89 3.17 16.75
N SER A 92 -10.17 3.09 16.39
CA SER A 92 -10.84 1.81 16.19
C SER A 92 -10.27 1.10 14.97
N LEU A 93 -9.88 -0.16 15.17
CA LEU A 93 -9.40 -1.06 14.13
C LEU A 93 -10.43 -2.15 13.81
N ASP A 94 -11.71 -1.89 14.09
CA ASP A 94 -12.78 -2.79 13.70
C ASP A 94 -13.02 -2.74 12.18
N LEU A 95 -12.28 -3.60 11.46
CA LEU A 95 -12.34 -3.76 10.01
C LEU A 95 -13.70 -4.28 9.50
N SER A 96 -14.63 -4.67 10.39
CA SER A 96 -16.03 -4.94 10.00
C SER A 96 -16.72 -3.68 9.50
N LYS A 97 -16.31 -2.52 10.02
CA LYS A 97 -16.80 -1.21 9.59
C LYS A 97 -16.10 -0.81 8.29
N ARG A 98 -16.91 -0.43 7.29
CA ARG A 98 -16.44 0.05 5.99
C ARG A 98 -15.43 1.19 6.13
N VAL A 99 -15.74 2.20 6.95
CA VAL A 99 -14.90 3.39 7.19
C VAL A 99 -13.51 3.02 7.72
N VAL A 100 -13.42 2.08 8.67
CA VAL A 100 -12.14 1.63 9.22
C VAL A 100 -11.31 0.88 8.19
N ARG A 101 -11.95 0.03 7.36
CA ARG A 101 -11.28 -0.70 6.28
C ARG A 101 -10.74 0.25 5.21
N GLU A 102 -11.54 1.23 4.80
CA GLU A 102 -11.14 2.23 3.80
C GLU A 102 -10.00 3.14 4.31
N LYS A 103 -10.06 3.57 5.57
CA LYS A 103 -8.99 4.34 6.24
C LYS A 103 -7.69 3.55 6.34
N THR A 104 -7.79 2.29 6.77
CA THR A 104 -6.62 1.41 6.92
C THR A 104 -6.00 1.10 5.56
N GLY A 105 -6.81 0.75 4.57
CA GLY A 105 -6.35 0.40 3.23
C GLY A 105 -5.73 1.58 2.47
N SER A 106 -6.34 2.77 2.52
CA SER A 106 -5.72 3.99 1.97
C SER A 106 -4.40 4.33 2.67
N GLY A 107 -4.33 4.15 4.00
CA GLY A 107 -3.08 4.30 4.76
C GLY A 107 -1.96 3.39 4.26
N PHE A 108 -2.26 2.11 3.98
CA PHE A 108 -1.29 1.18 3.40
C PHE A 108 -0.85 1.57 1.99
N VAL A 109 -1.77 2.06 1.16
CA VAL A 109 -1.41 2.57 -0.18
C VAL A 109 -0.44 3.75 -0.05
N VAL A 110 -0.73 4.72 0.81
CA VAL A 110 0.14 5.87 1.06
C VAL A 110 1.54 5.44 1.52
N ALA A 111 1.62 4.55 2.51
CA ALA A 111 2.89 4.03 3.01
C ALA A 111 3.69 3.29 1.92
N SER A 112 3.02 2.43 1.15
CA SER A 112 3.63 1.67 0.05
C SER A 112 4.19 2.61 -1.02
N MET A 113 3.39 3.57 -1.50
CA MET A 113 3.82 4.52 -2.54
C MET A 113 4.98 5.40 -2.05
N PHE A 114 4.97 5.82 -0.79
CA PHE A 114 6.07 6.57 -0.19
C PHE A 114 7.38 5.78 -0.18
N LEU A 115 7.34 4.50 0.19
CA LEU A 115 8.51 3.61 0.15
C LEU A 115 9.02 3.40 -1.28
N GLN A 116 8.11 3.18 -2.24
CA GLN A 116 8.46 3.04 -3.66
C GLN A 116 9.14 4.30 -4.22
N LEU A 117 8.61 5.48 -3.91
CA LEU A 117 9.21 6.76 -4.32
C LEU A 117 10.56 7.02 -3.66
N LYS A 118 10.70 6.71 -2.36
CA LYS A 118 12.00 6.82 -1.68
C LYS A 118 13.04 5.87 -2.26
N LYS A 119 12.64 4.66 -2.67
CA LYS A 119 13.52 3.71 -3.38
C LYS A 119 13.94 4.24 -4.74
N ALA A 120 13.01 4.77 -5.52
CA ALA A 120 13.30 5.38 -6.81
C ALA A 120 14.31 6.54 -6.66
N LEU A 121 14.13 7.39 -5.65
CA LEU A 121 15.06 8.48 -5.33
C LEU A 121 16.44 7.97 -4.86
N ALA A 122 16.47 6.96 -3.98
CA ALA A 122 17.72 6.40 -3.45
C ALA A 122 18.59 5.74 -4.52
N ASN A 123 17.99 5.24 -5.60
CA ASN A 123 18.73 4.73 -6.75
C ASN A 123 19.42 5.82 -7.58
N SER A 124 19.05 7.09 -7.41
CA SER A 124 19.66 8.23 -8.11
C SER A 124 20.85 8.86 -7.36
N ASN A 125 21.09 8.52 -6.08
CA ASN A 125 22.08 9.20 -5.21
C ASN A 125 23.38 8.39 -4.98
N TYR A 126 24.45 9.09 -4.57
CA TYR A 126 25.83 8.59 -4.33
C TYR A 126 25.94 7.31 -3.48
N PRO A 127 27.00 6.48 -3.69
CA PRO A 127 27.03 5.06 -3.30
C PRO A 127 27.11 4.78 -1.78
N ARG A 128 27.64 5.69 -0.95
CA ARG A 128 27.89 5.40 0.47
C ARG A 128 26.63 5.52 1.35
N LYS A 129 25.77 6.51 1.09
CA LYS A 129 24.47 6.71 1.77
C LYS A 129 23.41 5.68 1.33
N ARG A 130 23.68 4.95 0.24
CA ARG A 130 22.77 4.00 -0.42
C ARG A 130 22.55 2.71 0.39
N ARG A 131 23.55 2.24 1.15
CA ARG A 131 23.48 0.93 1.83
C ARG A 131 22.55 0.95 3.05
N ASP A 132 22.72 1.94 3.93
CA ASP A 132 21.87 2.07 5.12
C ASP A 132 20.43 2.39 4.71
N GLN A 133 20.25 3.31 3.76
CA GLN A 133 18.93 3.66 3.24
C GLN A 133 18.21 2.47 2.60
N ARG A 134 18.92 1.56 1.92
CA ARG A 134 18.33 0.32 1.41
C ARG A 134 17.81 -0.59 2.52
N ARG A 135 18.59 -0.78 3.60
CA ARG A 135 18.14 -1.59 4.76
C ARG A 135 16.88 -1.02 5.41
N TYR A 136 16.80 0.31 5.56
CA TYR A 136 15.58 0.96 6.07
C TYR A 136 14.38 0.76 5.15
N LEU A 137 14.58 0.83 3.82
CA LEU A 137 13.51 0.60 2.85
C LEU A 137 13.04 -0.87 2.85
N ASP A 138 13.98 -1.81 2.93
CA ASP A 138 13.69 -3.25 3.02
C ASP A 138 12.89 -3.55 4.30
N CYS A 139 13.35 -3.04 5.45
CA CYS A 139 12.68 -3.19 6.73
C CYS A 139 11.30 -2.53 6.73
N GLY A 140 11.18 -1.31 6.17
CA GLY A 140 9.91 -0.59 6.09
C GLY A 140 8.89 -1.32 5.23
N MET A 141 9.31 -1.88 4.09
CA MET A 141 8.42 -2.64 3.21
C MET A 141 8.03 -3.99 3.83
N ALA A 142 8.96 -4.67 4.50
CA ALA A 142 8.68 -5.90 5.22
C ALA A 142 7.71 -5.70 6.39
N LEU A 143 7.90 -4.63 7.16
CA LEU A 143 6.99 -4.23 8.24
C LEU A 143 5.60 -3.90 7.69
N LEU A 144 5.54 -3.16 6.58
CA LEU A 144 4.27 -2.84 5.92
C LEU A 144 3.52 -4.12 5.54
N VAL A 145 4.17 -5.07 4.86
CA VAL A 145 3.58 -6.37 4.53
C VAL A 145 3.14 -7.12 5.78
N GLY A 146 4.00 -7.22 6.80
CA GLY A 146 3.68 -7.93 8.04
C GLY A 146 2.45 -7.37 8.74
N VAL A 147 2.34 -6.03 8.83
CA VAL A 147 1.18 -5.36 9.42
C VAL A 147 -0.07 -5.54 8.55
N SER A 148 0.04 -5.37 7.23
CA SER A 148 -1.10 -5.51 6.31
C SER A 148 -1.68 -6.92 6.32
N PHE A 149 -0.83 -7.94 6.17
CA PHE A 149 -1.27 -9.33 6.19
C PHE A 149 -1.70 -9.77 7.59
N GLY A 150 -1.03 -9.30 8.65
CA GLY A 150 -1.43 -9.59 10.03
C GLY A 150 -2.84 -9.08 10.33
N LEU A 151 -3.15 -7.84 9.93
CA LEU A 151 -4.49 -7.27 10.08
C LEU A 151 -5.53 -8.00 9.23
N SER A 152 -5.21 -8.37 7.99
CA SER A 152 -6.10 -9.18 7.15
C SER A 152 -6.36 -10.56 7.77
N PHE A 153 -5.34 -11.20 8.34
CA PHE A 153 -5.47 -12.50 8.98
C PHE A 153 -6.32 -12.44 10.25
N VAL A 154 -6.05 -11.47 11.12
CA VAL A 154 -6.85 -11.24 12.33
C VAL A 154 -8.31 -10.99 11.97
N PHE A 155 -8.58 -10.19 10.95
CA PHE A 155 -9.95 -9.95 10.49
C PHE A 155 -10.66 -11.24 10.04
N VAL A 156 -10.01 -12.03 9.19
CA VAL A 156 -10.59 -13.30 8.71
C VAL A 156 -10.80 -14.28 9.86
N PHE A 157 -9.86 -14.37 10.79
CA PHE A 157 -9.95 -15.31 11.92
C PHE A 157 -11.01 -14.89 12.95
N VAL A 158 -11.10 -13.59 13.24
CA VAL A 158 -12.01 -13.04 14.26
C VAL A 158 -13.45 -12.91 13.72
N ASN A 159 -13.64 -12.41 12.49
CA ASN A 159 -14.98 -12.20 11.92
C ASN A 159 -15.46 -13.37 11.05
N GLY A 160 -14.55 -14.14 10.48
CA GLY A 160 -14.86 -15.30 9.65
C GLY A 160 -14.72 -16.61 10.39
N GLY A 161 -14.85 -16.61 11.74
CA GLY A 161 -14.63 -17.75 12.62
C GLY A 161 -14.94 -19.06 11.90
N LEU A 162 -13.89 -19.87 11.67
CA LEU A 162 -13.95 -21.08 10.86
C LEU A 162 -15.18 -21.89 11.27
N LYS A 163 -16.24 -21.77 10.47
CA LYS A 163 -17.23 -22.83 10.33
C LYS A 163 -16.59 -23.86 9.42
N LEU A 164 -15.70 -24.66 10.01
CA LEU A 164 -15.27 -25.94 9.46
C LEU A 164 -16.43 -26.92 9.56
#